data_AF-A0A537EL47-F1
#
_entry.id   AF-A0A537EL47-F1
#
_cell.length_a   1.000
_cell.length_b   1.000
_cell.length_c   1.000
_cell.angle_alpha   90.00
_cell.angle_beta   90.00
_cell.angle_gamma   90.00
#
_symmetry.space_group_name_H-M   'P 1'
#
loop_
_entity.id
_entity.type
_entity.pdbx_description
1 polymer ?
#
loop_
_entity_poly.entity_id
_entity_poly.type
_entity_poly.pdbx_seq_one_letter_code
_entity_poly.pdbx_strand_id
1 'polypeptide(L)' 'MPRTTPGSVDIADLQMFVRENLPEDSILRCIILAESRTLQGVEYLAKLEVWLSLLRLEDGSILGRDHSQAQPSWPKKWAD' A
#
# COMPACT_ATOMS: atom_id res chain seq x y z
N MET A 1 9.84 -22.64 -7.76
CA MET A 1 8.82 -22.14 -8.71
C MET A 1 7.67 -21.60 -7.88
N PRO A 2 7.38 -20.29 -7.84
CA PRO A 2 6.21 -19.82 -7.12
C PRO A 2 4.96 -20.35 -7.84
N ARG A 3 4.16 -21.14 -7.12
CA ARG A 3 2.86 -21.62 -7.59
C ARG A 3 1.86 -20.51 -7.34
N THR A 4 1.78 -19.53 -8.25
CA THR A 4 0.60 -18.68 -8.30
C THR A 4 -0.51 -19.49 -8.97
N THR A 5 -1.53 -19.81 -8.18
CA THR A 5 -2.77 -20.42 -8.69
C THR A 5 -3.36 -19.44 -9.72
N PRO A 6 -3.87 -19.89 -10.87
CA PRO A 6 -4.51 -18.99 -11.83
C PRO A 6 -5.57 -18.12 -11.14
N GLY A 7 -5.48 -16.80 -11.30
CA GLY A 7 -6.38 -15.85 -10.63
C GLY A 7 -5.99 -15.47 -9.19
N SER A 8 -4.82 -15.89 -8.70
CA SER A 8 -4.26 -15.45 -7.42
C SER A 8 -3.11 -14.45 -7.60
N VAL A 9 -2.96 -13.55 -6.64
CA VAL A 9 -1.96 -12.48 -6.61
C VAL A 9 -1.04 -12.72 -5.41
N ASP A 10 0.27 -12.86 -5.64
CA ASP A 10 1.27 -12.84 -4.56
C ASP A 10 1.54 -11.38 -4.18
N ILE A 11 1.36 -11.05 -2.90
CA ILE A 11 1.54 -9.70 -2.36
C ILE A 11 2.81 -9.57 -1.52
N ALA A 12 3.76 -10.53 -1.61
CA ALA A 12 5.02 -10.48 -0.87
C ALA A 12 5.81 -9.18 -1.10
N ASP A 13 5.90 -8.72 -2.34
CA ASP A 13 6.61 -7.48 -2.69
C ASP A 13 5.89 -6.25 -2.13
N LEU A 14 4.56 -6.26 -2.11
CA LEU A 14 3.77 -5.21 -1.46
C LEU A 14 4.00 -5.20 0.06
N GLN A 15 4.00 -6.37 0.70
CA GLN A 15 4.29 -6.51 2.14
C GLN A 15 5.70 -6.03 2.49
N MET A 16 6.68 -6.31 1.62
CA MET A 16 8.04 -5.79 1.77
C MET A 16 8.07 -4.27 1.60
N PHE A 17 7.44 -3.75 0.55
CA PHE A 17 7.35 -2.31 0.30
C PHE A 17 6.76 -1.54 1.49
N VAL A 18 5.61 -1.96 2.03
CA VAL A 18 4.99 -1.25 3.17
C VAL A 18 5.81 -1.37 4.45
N ARG A 19 6.56 -2.46 4.63
CA ARG A 19 7.46 -2.62 5.77
C ARG A 19 8.63 -1.64 5.72
N GLU A 20 9.15 -1.38 4.53
CA GLU A 20 10.30 -0.52 4.31
C GLU A 20 9.95 0.96 4.22
N ASN A 21 8.74 1.29 3.76
CA ASN A 21 8.39 2.67 3.39
C ASN A 21 7.31 3.31 4.27
N LEU A 22 6.48 2.54 4.99
CA LEU A 22 5.46 3.11 5.88
C LEU A 22 5.93 3.11 7.35
N PRO A 23 5.57 4.14 8.15
CA PRO A 23 5.83 4.17 9.59
C PRO A 23 5.30 2.95 10.33
N GLU A 24 5.91 2.58 11.48
CA GLU A 24 5.46 1.41 12.27
C GLU A 24 4.05 1.55 12.83
N ASP A 25 3.57 2.78 13.03
CA ASP A 25 2.23 3.14 13.51
C ASP A 25 1.21 3.34 12.37
N SER A 26 1.60 3.13 11.11
CA SER A 26 0.68 3.15 9.96
C SER A 26 -0.36 2.04 10.08
N ILE A 27 -1.64 2.43 10.00
CA ILE A 27 -2.78 1.52 9.98
C ILE A 27 -2.73 0.69 8.69
N LEU A 28 -2.40 1.33 7.56
CA LEU A 28 -2.25 0.66 6.27
C LEU A 28 -1.15 -0.41 6.32
N ARG A 29 0.01 -0.10 6.91
CA ARG A 29 1.09 -1.07 7.11
C ARG A 29 0.60 -2.27 7.92
N CYS A 30 -0.07 -2.02 9.05
CA CYS A 30 -0.59 -3.09 9.91
C CYS A 30 -1.55 -4.00 9.16
N ILE A 31 -2.47 -3.42 8.38
CA ILE A 31 -3.45 -4.17 7.59
C ILE A 31 -2.75 -5.02 6.54
N ILE A 32 -1.89 -4.44 5.69
CA ILE A 32 -1.25 -5.16 4.59
C ILE A 32 -0.32 -6.28 5.11
N LEU A 33 0.36 -6.06 6.25
CA LEU A 33 1.22 -7.09 6.85
C LEU A 33 0.44 -8.23 7.52
N ALA A 34 -0.82 -8.01 7.90
CA ALA A 34 -1.69 -9.06 8.45
C ALA A 34 -2.33 -9.94 7.36
N GLU A 35 -2.25 -9.53 6.09
CA GLU A 35 -2.85 -10.24 4.98
C GLU A 35 -2.13 -11.55 4.64
N SER A 36 -2.90 -12.48 4.07
CA SER A 36 -2.32 -13.68 3.48
C SER A 36 -1.38 -13.30 2.34
N ARG A 37 -0.21 -13.95 2.26
CA ARG A 37 0.78 -13.71 1.20
C ARG A 37 0.19 -13.85 -0.22
N THR A 38 -0.86 -14.65 -0.37
CA THR A 38 -1.56 -14.85 -1.64
C THR A 38 -3.03 -14.52 -1.48
N LEU A 39 -3.55 -13.64 -2.34
CA LEU A 39 -4.95 -13.24 -2.38
C LEU A 39 -5.60 -13.70 -3.68
N GLN A 40 -6.93 -13.86 -3.69
CA GLN A 40 -7.66 -14.01 -4.95
C GLN A 40 -7.69 -12.68 -5.71
N GLY A 41 -7.73 -12.69 -7.03
CA GLY A 41 -7.69 -11.47 -7.83
C GLY A 41 -8.84 -10.50 -7.53
N VAL A 42 -10.06 -11.03 -7.36
CA VAL A 42 -11.24 -10.23 -6.97
C VAL A 42 -11.11 -9.66 -5.56
N GLU A 43 -10.52 -10.42 -4.65
CA GLU A 43 -10.25 -9.99 -3.27
C GLU A 43 -9.18 -8.89 -3.25
N TYR A 44 -8.11 -9.08 -4.02
CA TYR A 44 -7.04 -8.10 -4.17
C TYR A 44 -7.58 -6.76 -4.69
N LEU A 45 -8.42 -6.77 -5.74
CA LEU A 45 -9.01 -5.55 -6.28
C LEU A 45 -9.89 -4.83 -5.26
N ALA A 46 -10.74 -5.56 -4.53
CA ALA A 46 -11.60 -4.98 -3.51
C ALA A 46 -10.78 -4.38 -2.34
N LYS A 47 -9.71 -5.06 -1.91
CA LYS A 47 -8.82 -4.58 -0.86
C LYS A 47 -7.96 -3.40 -1.31
N LEU A 48 -7.53 -3.38 -2.57
CA LEU A 48 -6.74 -2.30 -3.14
C LEU A 48 -7.45 -0.93 -3.05
N GLU A 49 -8.75 -0.88 -3.29
CA GLU A 49 -9.55 0.35 -3.15
C GLU A 49 -9.52 0.89 -1.70
N VAL A 50 -9.61 -0.01 -0.72
CA VAL A 50 -9.53 0.33 0.70
C VAL A 50 -8.11 0.78 1.08
N TRP A 51 -7.09 0.05 0.63
CA TRP A 51 -5.69 0.38 0.89
C TRP A 51 -5.30 1.75 0.34
N LEU A 52 -5.72 2.08 -0.88
CA LEU A 52 -5.49 3.40 -1.48
C LEU A 52 -6.22 4.51 -0.71
N SER A 53 -7.41 4.23 -0.20
CA SER A 53 -8.16 5.18 0.63
C SER A 53 -7.45 5.44 1.96
N LEU A 54 -6.93 4.39 2.61
CA LEU A 54 -6.13 4.51 3.83
C LEU A 54 -4.81 5.26 3.58
N LEU A 55 -4.12 4.96 2.47
CA LEU A 55 -2.88 5.64 2.10
C LEU A 55 -3.11 7.15 2.00
N ARG A 56 -4.21 7.59 1.35
CA ARG A 56 -4.57 9.01 1.23
C ARG A 56 -4.90 9.66 2.57
N LEU A 57 -5.51 8.91 3.49
CA LEU A 57 -5.81 9.40 4.84
C LEU A 57 -4.51 9.60 5.63
N GLU A 58 -3.55 8.69 5.49
CA GLU A 58 -2.23 8.76 6.14
C GLU A 58 -1.31 9.82 5.52
N ASP A 59 -1.32 10.00 4.20
CA ASP A 59 -0.51 11.02 3.48
C ASP A 59 -1.00 12.47 3.69
N GLY A 60 -2.19 12.68 4.27
CA GLY A 60 -2.53 13.95 4.91
C GLY A 60 -3.77 14.73 4.44
N SER A 61 -4.92 14.12 4.11
CA SER A 61 -6.09 14.94 3.77
C SER A 61 -7.45 14.28 4.00
N ILE A 62 -7.99 14.36 5.23
CA ILE A 62 -9.33 14.90 5.46
C ILE A 62 -9.31 15.60 6.83
N LEU A 63 -9.68 16.89 6.85
CA LEU A 63 -9.73 17.85 7.98
C LEU A 63 -8.52 18.80 8.13
N GLY A 64 -8.27 19.60 7.08
CA GLY A 64 -7.91 21.02 7.19
C GLY A 64 -6.46 21.36 7.57
N ARG A 65 -5.62 21.62 6.56
CA ARG A 65 -4.70 22.78 6.53
C ARG A 65 -4.04 22.94 5.15
N ASP A 66 -3.89 24.21 4.80
CA ASP A 66 -3.22 24.84 3.64
C ASP A 66 -2.52 23.97 2.59
N HIS A 67 -2.89 24.23 1.33
CA HIS A 67 -2.12 23.92 0.13
C HIS A 67 -0.85 24.79 0.04
N SER A 68 0.09 24.59 0.94
CA SER A 68 1.45 25.13 0.80
C SER A 68 2.47 24.00 0.98
N GLN A 69 2.91 23.48 -0.17
CA GLN A 69 4.17 22.76 -0.35
C GLN A 69 4.51 21.65 0.66
N ALA A 70 4.00 20.45 0.40
CA ALA A 70 4.75 19.24 0.69
C ALA A 70 4.58 18.29 -0.50
N GLN A 71 5.55 18.30 -1.41
CA GLN A 71 5.70 17.18 -2.33
C GLN A 71 6.08 15.96 -1.48
N PRO A 72 5.39 14.82 -1.60
CA PRO A 72 5.93 13.58 -1.08
C PRO A 72 7.28 13.33 -1.77
N SER A 73 8.34 13.25 -0.97
CA SER A 73 9.68 12.97 -1.47
C SER A 73 9.78 11.49 -1.85
N TRP A 74 9.20 11.13 -2.98
CA TRP A 74 9.38 9.80 -3.56
C TRP A 74 10.85 9.63 -3.96
N PRO A 75 11.47 8.47 -3.69
CA PRO A 75 12.82 8.21 -4.14
C PRO A 75 12.88 8.27 -5.68
N LYS A 76 13.77 9.11 -6.22
CA LYS A 76 13.97 9.39 -7.67
C LYS A 76 14.29 8.17 -8.56
N LYS A 77 14.30 6.95 -8.03
CA LYS A 77 14.76 5.74 -8.74
C LYS A 77 13.74 5.16 -9.74
N TRP A 78 12.56 5.76 -9.87
CA TRP A 78 11.49 5.27 -10.76
C TRP A 78 11.06 6.30 -11.81
N ALA A 79 11.87 7.33 -12.06
CA ALA A 79 11.56 8.41 -13.01
C ALA A 79 12.38 8.35 -14.32
N ASP A 80 13.10 7.26 -14.58
CA ASP A 80 13.83 7.03 -15.84
C ASP A 80 13.33 5.75 -16.53
#